data_AF-A0A7S0Q2A7-F1
#
_entry.id   AF-A0A7S0Q2A7-F1
#
_cell.length_a   1.000
_cell.length_b   1.000
_cell.length_c   1.000
_cell.angle_alpha   90.00
_cell.angle_beta   90.00
_cell.angle_gamma   90.00
#
_symmetry.space_group_name_H-M   'P 1'
#
loop_
_entity.id
_entity.type
_entity.pdbx_description
1 polymer ?
#
loop_
_entity_poly.entity_id
_entity_poly.type
_entity_poly.pdbx_seq_one_letter_code
_entity_poly.pdbx_strand_id
1 'polypeptide(L)'
;DNEPRSLVLKRPSNTAPSAVSWADLRRRLRTMRRLCACAVLPILLLLLLLLLLQATALPRMVLKPRLPFEIEWRVPVGCDFSGFFVEVVCGFIPALQSLARVVLLTGECDETFLDNSLTTREAAAYRRSWRKEGKRSAEQTARSVVLEHGDPCLMRSFSQKNRPLWIIARAMSEGRLSADHLECLKRADEIWVPTDWHIKTFFAAGVPPSKLISMPEIVDVE
;
A
#
# COMPACT_ATOMS: atom_id res chain seq x y z
N ASP A 1 71.45 5.83 52.11
CA ASP A 1 72.40 4.71 52.06
C ASP A 1 72.45 4.13 50.66
N ASN A 2 73.40 4.50 49.82
CA ASN A 2 74.85 4.29 49.81
C ASN A 2 75.18 3.28 48.71
N GLU A 3 75.88 3.82 47.71
CA GLU A 3 76.76 3.23 46.71
C GLU A 3 76.27 2.49 45.44
N PRO A 4 76.98 2.75 44.31
CA PRO A 4 76.65 2.26 42.98
C PRO A 4 77.46 1.01 42.61
N ARG A 5 76.83 0.02 41.96
CA ARG A 5 77.56 -1.10 41.34
C ARG A 5 77.69 -0.94 39.84
N SER A 6 78.94 -0.67 39.47
CA SER A 6 79.59 -0.69 38.18
C SER A 6 79.01 -1.62 37.09
N LEU A 7 78.85 -1.01 35.92
CA LEU A 7 78.73 -1.65 34.61
C LEU A 7 79.82 -2.71 34.37
N VAL A 8 79.40 -3.91 33.98
CA VAL A 8 80.22 -4.86 33.22
C VAL A 8 79.53 -5.10 31.87
N LEU A 9 80.00 -4.36 30.86
CA LEU A 9 79.64 -4.55 29.46
C LEU A 9 80.21 -5.89 28.97
N LYS A 10 79.37 -6.94 28.94
CA LYS A 10 79.66 -8.17 28.19
C LYS A 10 79.56 -7.86 26.69
N ARG A 11 80.67 -8.02 25.97
CA ARG A 11 80.70 -7.97 24.50
C ARG A 11 79.72 -9.03 23.95
N PRO A 12 78.78 -8.67 23.07
CA PRO A 12 77.99 -9.65 22.35
C PRO A 12 78.93 -10.45 21.43
N SER A 13 78.90 -11.77 21.60
CA SER A 13 79.56 -12.70 20.69
C SER A 13 78.93 -12.58 19.30
N ASN A 14 79.71 -12.18 18.32
CA ASN A 14 79.37 -12.25 16.89
C ASN A 14 79.28 -13.72 16.47
N THR A 15 78.16 -14.38 16.77
CA THR A 15 77.72 -15.56 16.04
C THR A 15 76.86 -15.07 14.89
N ALA A 16 77.42 -15.08 13.68
CA ALA A 16 76.68 -14.83 12.46
C ALA A 16 75.45 -15.75 12.43
N PRO A 17 74.25 -15.24 12.13
CA PRO A 17 73.08 -16.10 11.96
C PRO A 17 73.37 -17.05 10.81
N SER A 18 73.36 -18.35 11.12
CA SER A 18 73.43 -19.42 10.12
C SER A 18 72.45 -19.11 9.00
N ALA A 19 72.96 -18.96 7.78
CA ALA A 19 72.16 -18.66 6.60
C ALA A 19 70.97 -19.63 6.54
N VAL A 20 69.76 -19.11 6.78
CA VAL A 20 68.53 -19.88 6.64
C VAL A 20 68.49 -20.33 5.18
N SER A 21 68.61 -21.63 4.97
CA SER A 21 68.59 -22.22 3.64
C SER A 21 67.33 -21.78 2.91
N TRP A 22 67.49 -21.28 1.68
CA TRP A 22 66.37 -20.94 0.80
C TRP A 22 65.37 -22.08 0.63
N ALA A 23 65.81 -23.34 0.82
CA ALA A 23 64.93 -24.51 0.81
C ALA A 23 63.98 -24.51 2.02
N ASP A 24 64.44 -24.07 3.19
CA ASP A 24 63.68 -24.05 4.43
C ASP A 24 62.68 -22.87 4.45
N LEU A 25 63.08 -21.72 3.89
CA LEU A 25 62.16 -20.59 3.66
C LEU A 25 61.04 -20.96 2.68
N ARG A 26 61.37 -21.65 1.57
CA ARG A 26 60.37 -22.14 0.60
C ARG A 26 59.44 -23.18 1.22
N ARG A 27 59.94 -24.05 2.10
CA ARG A 27 59.12 -25.06 2.78
C ARG A 27 58.15 -24.38 3.76
N ARG A 28 58.61 -23.41 4.57
CA ARG A 28 57.75 -22.61 5.46
C ARG A 28 56.70 -21.79 4.70
N LEU A 29 57.06 -21.17 3.57
CA LEU A 29 56.11 -20.42 2.74
C LEU A 29 55.05 -21.32 2.07
N ARG A 30 55.40 -22.56 1.68
CA ARG A 30 54.42 -23.53 1.17
C ARG A 30 53.47 -24.01 2.27
N THR A 31 53.95 -24.22 3.49
CA THR A 31 53.10 -24.62 4.63
C THR A 31 52.17 -23.49 5.05
N MET A 32 52.64 -22.23 5.08
CA MET A 32 51.77 -21.07 5.33
C MET A 32 50.71 -20.85 4.24
N ARG A 33 51.05 -21.06 2.95
CA ARG A 33 50.07 -21.00 1.85
C ARG A 33 48.97 -22.04 1.99
N ARG A 34 49.29 -23.25 2.47
CA ARG A 34 48.29 -24.32 2.69
C ARG A 34 47.41 -24.05 3.91
N LEU A 35 47.99 -23.53 5.01
CA LEU A 35 47.23 -23.15 6.21
C LEU A 35 46.30 -21.94 5.97
N CYS A 36 46.73 -20.93 5.19
CA CYS A 36 45.86 -19.83 4.79
C CYS A 36 44.72 -20.29 3.87
N ALA A 37 44.97 -21.19 2.92
CA ALA A 37 43.93 -21.66 2.01
C ALA A 37 42.82 -22.47 2.72
N CYS A 38 43.18 -23.26 3.74
CA CYS A 38 42.20 -24.07 4.49
C CYS A 38 41.29 -23.26 5.43
N ALA A 39 41.73 -22.09 5.91
CA ALA A 39 40.93 -21.25 6.81
C ALA A 39 40.21 -20.09 6.08
N VAL A 40 40.81 -19.52 5.04
CA VAL A 40 40.25 -18.34 4.36
C VAL A 40 39.08 -18.71 3.45
N LEU A 41 39.13 -19.87 2.78
CA LEU A 41 38.07 -20.31 1.89
C LEU A 41 36.72 -20.55 2.62
N PRO A 42 36.64 -21.28 3.75
CA PRO A 42 35.37 -21.46 4.46
C PRO A 42 34.84 -20.16 5.09
N ILE A 43 35.71 -19.23 5.50
CA ILE A 43 35.29 -17.91 5.99
C ILE A 43 34.67 -17.08 4.87
N LEU A 44 35.30 -17.04 3.69
CA LEU A 44 34.74 -16.37 2.52
C LEU A 44 33.42 -17.00 2.07
N LEU A 45 33.32 -18.34 2.10
CA LEU A 45 32.08 -19.04 1.76
C LEU A 45 30.96 -18.73 2.76
N LEU A 46 31.27 -18.69 4.07
CA LEU A 46 30.31 -18.33 5.11
C LEU A 46 29.85 -16.87 4.96
N LEU A 47 30.77 -15.94 4.68
CA LEU A 47 30.45 -14.54 4.44
C LEU A 47 29.60 -14.35 3.18
N LEU A 48 29.90 -15.07 2.10
CA LEU A 48 29.09 -15.06 0.88
C LEU A 48 27.69 -15.64 1.14
N LEU A 49 27.60 -16.72 1.93
CA LEU A 49 26.31 -17.32 2.32
C LEU A 49 25.49 -16.37 3.19
N LEU A 50 26.12 -15.65 4.12
CA LEU A 50 25.48 -14.63 4.96
C LEU A 50 25.02 -13.42 4.13
N LEU A 51 25.82 -12.98 3.16
CA LEU A 51 25.44 -11.92 2.22
C LEU A 51 24.28 -12.35 1.32
N LEU A 52 24.28 -13.60 0.83
CA LEU A 52 23.16 -14.15 0.07
C LEU A 52 21.91 -14.29 0.94
N LEU A 53 22.04 -14.72 2.20
CA LEU A 53 20.94 -14.79 3.16
C LEU A 53 20.35 -13.40 3.47
N GLN A 54 21.19 -12.36 3.57
CA GLN A 54 20.74 -10.97 3.73
C GLN A 54 20.13 -10.40 2.44
N ALA A 55 20.62 -10.79 1.26
CA ALA A 55 20.02 -10.41 -0.03
C ALA A 55 18.69 -11.14 -0.29
N THR A 56 18.49 -12.32 0.31
CA THR A 56 17.20 -13.05 0.33
C THR A 56 16.35 -12.74 1.54
N ALA A 57 16.73 -11.77 2.39
CA ALA A 57 15.81 -11.25 3.39
C ALA A 57 14.66 -10.59 2.64
N LEU A 58 13.65 -11.40 2.33
CA LEU A 58 12.37 -10.98 1.79
C LEU A 58 12.01 -9.69 2.52
N PRO A 59 11.72 -8.59 1.81
CA PRO A 59 11.31 -7.37 2.46
C PRO A 59 10.23 -7.79 3.45
N ARG A 60 10.44 -7.52 4.75
CA ARG A 60 9.43 -7.78 5.78
C ARG A 60 8.16 -7.16 5.22
N MET A 61 7.26 -7.99 4.71
CA MET A 61 5.97 -7.56 4.23
C MET A 61 5.28 -7.06 5.48
N VAL A 62 5.39 -5.76 5.72
CA VAL A 62 4.55 -5.07 6.69
C VAL A 62 3.16 -5.23 6.11
N LEU A 63 2.45 -6.27 6.56
CA LEU A 63 1.03 -6.45 6.31
C LEU A 63 0.39 -5.17 6.82
N LYS A 64 0.07 -4.25 5.91
CA LYS A 64 -0.72 -3.07 6.24
C LYS A 64 -2.02 -3.61 6.83
N PRO A 65 -2.36 -3.27 8.08
CA PRO A 65 -3.59 -3.75 8.68
C PRO A 65 -4.74 -3.28 7.79
N ARG A 66 -5.56 -4.25 7.36
CA ARG A 66 -6.78 -3.92 6.62
C ARG A 66 -7.75 -3.20 7.56
N LEU A 67 -8.54 -2.29 7.00
CA LEU A 67 -9.63 -1.66 7.72
C LEU A 67 -10.58 -2.75 8.26
N PRO A 68 -11.11 -2.58 9.49
CA PRO A 68 -11.93 -3.60 10.15
C PRO A 68 -13.37 -3.66 9.61
N PHE A 69 -13.68 -2.93 8.55
CA PHE A 69 -14.99 -2.83 7.93
C PHE A 69 -14.91 -3.00 6.40
N GLU A 70 -16.04 -3.34 5.80
CA GLU A 70 -16.19 -3.38 4.35
C GLU A 70 -16.58 -2.01 3.80
N ILE A 71 -16.10 -1.68 2.60
CA ILE A 71 -16.52 -0.51 1.85
C ILE A 71 -17.51 -0.98 0.79
N GLU A 72 -18.75 -0.51 0.85
CA GLU A 72 -19.76 -0.76 -0.17
C GLU A 72 -19.96 0.50 -1.01
N TRP A 73 -19.53 0.48 -2.26
CA TRP A 73 -19.66 1.60 -3.17
C TRP A 73 -20.74 1.28 -4.21
N ARG A 74 -21.84 2.03 -4.16
CA ARG A 74 -22.92 1.93 -5.14
C ARG A 74 -22.83 3.05 -6.16
N VAL A 75 -22.85 2.68 -7.43
CA VAL A 75 -22.89 3.57 -8.58
C VAL A 75 -23.99 3.08 -9.51
N PRO A 76 -25.17 3.76 -9.57
CA PRO A 76 -26.34 3.30 -10.28
C PRO A 76 -26.25 3.55 -11.80
N VAL A 77 -25.08 3.28 -12.38
CA VAL A 77 -24.82 3.33 -13.82
C VAL A 77 -24.64 1.92 -14.36
N GLY A 78 -24.79 1.79 -15.68
CA GLY A 78 -24.47 0.55 -16.38
C GLY A 78 -22.97 0.28 -16.43
N CYS A 79 -22.59 -0.82 -17.07
CA CYS A 79 -21.20 -0.98 -17.49
C CYS A 79 -20.98 -0.19 -18.78
N ASP A 80 -20.63 1.07 -18.63
CA ASP A 80 -20.25 1.98 -19.71
C ASP A 80 -19.06 2.85 -19.28
N PHE A 81 -18.33 3.42 -20.24
CA PHE A 81 -17.29 4.41 -19.94
C PHE A 81 -17.88 5.79 -19.60
N SER A 82 -18.81 5.82 -18.65
CA SER A 82 -19.24 7.08 -18.03
C SER A 82 -18.14 7.62 -17.09
N GLY A 83 -18.17 8.92 -16.83
CA GLY A 83 -17.26 9.54 -15.84
C GLY A 83 -17.35 8.86 -14.47
N PHE A 84 -18.57 8.49 -14.05
CA PHE A 84 -18.84 7.71 -12.83
C PHE A 84 -18.10 6.36 -12.82
N PHE A 85 -18.14 5.65 -13.95
CA PHE A 85 -17.48 4.35 -14.08
C PHE A 85 -15.97 4.51 -14.03
N VAL A 86 -15.38 5.44 -14.78
CA VAL A 86 -13.93 5.68 -14.79
C VAL A 86 -13.44 6.08 -13.39
N GLU A 87 -14.09 7.04 -12.75
CA GLU A 87 -13.70 7.50 -11.42
C GLU A 87 -13.67 6.34 -10.40
N VAL A 88 -14.72 5.51 -10.40
CA VAL A 88 -14.87 4.47 -9.40
C VAL A 88 -14.12 3.19 -9.79
N VAL A 89 -14.44 2.61 -10.94
CA VAL A 89 -13.94 1.29 -11.35
C VAL A 89 -12.47 1.33 -11.74
N CYS A 90 -12.04 2.36 -12.47
CA CYS A 90 -10.65 2.52 -12.87
C CYS A 90 -9.82 3.18 -11.76
N GLY A 91 -10.40 4.18 -11.07
CA GLY A 91 -9.71 4.91 -10.01
C GLY A 91 -9.79 4.29 -8.61
N PHE A 92 -10.92 4.46 -7.93
CA PHE A 92 -11.00 4.19 -6.48
C PHE A 92 -10.91 2.71 -6.14
N ILE A 93 -11.59 1.84 -6.88
CA ILE A 93 -11.72 0.42 -6.54
C ILE A 93 -10.35 -0.28 -6.53
N PRO A 94 -9.46 -0.14 -7.53
CA PRO A 94 -8.13 -0.76 -7.51
C PRO A 94 -7.23 -0.24 -6.39
N ALA A 95 -7.42 1.00 -5.92
CA ALA A 95 -6.67 1.56 -4.80
C ALA A 95 -7.19 1.02 -3.44
N LEU A 96 -8.51 1.04 -3.25
CA LEU A 96 -9.15 0.66 -1.98
C LEU A 96 -9.01 -0.82 -1.64
N GLN A 97 -8.89 -1.71 -2.62
CA GLN A 97 -8.71 -3.16 -2.38
C GLN A 97 -7.45 -3.52 -1.59
N SER A 98 -6.45 -2.63 -1.57
CA SER A 98 -5.26 -2.80 -0.74
C SER A 98 -5.51 -2.52 0.75
N LEU A 99 -6.55 -1.74 1.05
CA LEU A 99 -6.85 -1.23 2.40
C LEU A 99 -8.04 -1.94 3.04
N ALA A 100 -9.06 -2.32 2.25
CA ALA A 100 -10.28 -2.91 2.76
C ALA A 100 -10.84 -3.97 1.81
N ARG A 101 -11.80 -4.74 2.32
CA ARG A 101 -12.70 -5.48 1.44
C ARG A 101 -13.66 -4.47 0.80
N VAL A 102 -13.77 -4.51 -0.52
CA VAL A 102 -14.60 -3.60 -1.29
C VAL A 102 -15.70 -4.38 -1.99
N VAL A 103 -16.93 -3.88 -1.88
CA VAL A 103 -18.10 -4.35 -2.62
C VAL A 103 -18.53 -3.23 -3.55
N LEU A 104 -18.48 -3.49 -4.85
CA LEU A 104 -18.92 -2.57 -5.88
C LEU A 104 -20.31 -2.99 -6.35
N LEU A 105 -21.29 -2.09 -6.27
CA LEU A 105 -22.65 -2.28 -6.73
C LEU A 105 -22.89 -1.36 -7.93
N THR A 106 -22.86 -1.94 -9.12
CA THR A 106 -23.09 -1.24 -10.40
C THR A 106 -23.64 -2.23 -11.43
N GLY A 107 -23.97 -1.77 -12.64
CA GLY A 107 -24.32 -2.63 -13.76
C GLY A 107 -23.27 -3.73 -13.99
N GLU A 108 -23.74 -4.91 -14.38
CA GLU A 108 -22.84 -6.02 -14.73
C GLU A 108 -22.10 -5.70 -16.02
N CYS A 109 -20.78 -5.81 -15.99
CA CYS A 109 -19.93 -5.75 -17.18
C CYS A 109 -19.83 -7.13 -17.82
N ASP A 110 -19.91 -7.19 -19.14
CA ASP A 110 -19.55 -8.40 -19.85
C ASP A 110 -18.02 -8.61 -19.84
N GLU A 111 -17.59 -9.87 -19.92
CA GLU A 111 -16.16 -10.22 -19.86
C GLU A 111 -15.36 -9.65 -21.04
N THR A 112 -16.01 -9.44 -22.20
CA THR A 112 -15.32 -8.89 -23.39
C THR A 112 -14.99 -7.42 -23.19
N PHE A 113 -15.90 -6.66 -22.58
CA PHE A 113 -15.63 -5.30 -22.12
C PHE A 113 -14.50 -5.29 -21.09
N LEU A 114 -14.59 -6.12 -20.03
CA LEU A 114 -13.56 -6.13 -18.99
C LEU A 114 -12.15 -6.42 -19.55
N ASP A 115 -12.03 -7.33 -20.51
CA ASP A 115 -10.73 -7.72 -21.07
C ASP A 115 -10.18 -6.74 -22.12
N ASN A 116 -11.05 -6.05 -22.85
CA ASN A 116 -10.63 -5.15 -23.95
C ASN A 116 -10.57 -3.68 -23.56
N SER A 117 -11.29 -3.30 -22.50
CA SER A 117 -11.46 -1.89 -22.11
C SER A 117 -10.69 -1.53 -20.85
N LEU A 118 -10.40 -2.49 -19.97
CA LEU A 118 -9.74 -2.22 -18.71
C LEU A 118 -8.31 -2.78 -18.72
N THR A 119 -7.43 -2.16 -17.94
CA THR A 119 -6.14 -2.78 -17.63
C THR A 119 -6.37 -4.09 -16.87
N THR A 120 -5.39 -5.00 -16.91
CA THR A 120 -5.45 -6.27 -16.17
C THR A 120 -5.71 -6.05 -14.67
N ARG A 121 -5.15 -4.95 -14.11
CA ARG A 121 -5.33 -4.60 -12.70
C ARG A 121 -6.77 -4.21 -12.39
N GLU A 122 -7.36 -3.35 -13.22
CA GLU A 122 -8.74 -2.85 -13.06
C GLU A 122 -9.76 -3.97 -13.27
N ALA A 123 -9.63 -4.75 -14.34
CA ALA A 123 -10.51 -5.89 -14.61
C ALA A 123 -10.49 -6.90 -13.45
N ALA A 124 -9.29 -7.21 -12.94
CA ALA A 124 -9.16 -8.09 -11.79
C ALA A 124 -9.74 -7.49 -10.51
N ALA A 125 -9.63 -6.16 -10.33
CA ALA A 125 -10.26 -5.46 -9.21
C ALA A 125 -11.78 -5.52 -9.31
N TYR A 126 -12.37 -5.15 -10.46
CA TYR A 126 -13.80 -5.22 -10.71
C TYR A 126 -14.35 -6.62 -10.39
N ARG A 127 -13.77 -7.68 -10.98
CA ARG A 127 -14.21 -9.07 -10.76
C ARG A 127 -14.21 -9.47 -9.29
N ARG A 128 -13.25 -8.99 -8.50
CA ARG A 128 -13.19 -9.28 -7.05
C ARG A 128 -14.28 -8.56 -6.26
N SER A 129 -14.54 -7.29 -6.57
CA SER A 129 -15.44 -6.45 -5.78
C SER A 129 -16.90 -6.46 -6.24
N TRP A 130 -17.16 -6.69 -7.53
CA TRP A 130 -18.49 -6.52 -8.10
C TRP A 130 -19.50 -7.51 -7.50
N ARG A 131 -20.67 -7.00 -7.09
CA ARG A 131 -21.80 -7.82 -6.68
C ARG A 131 -23.08 -7.24 -7.28
N LYS A 132 -23.98 -8.13 -7.67
CA LYS A 132 -25.33 -7.74 -8.10
C LYS A 132 -26.08 -7.07 -6.95
N GLU A 133 -26.50 -5.82 -7.14
CA GLU A 133 -27.15 -5.01 -6.10
C GLU A 133 -28.32 -5.72 -5.42
N GLY A 134 -29.25 -6.29 -6.20
CA GLY A 134 -30.41 -7.00 -5.67
C GLY A 134 -30.10 -8.31 -4.92
N LYS A 135 -28.84 -8.74 -4.85
CA LYS A 135 -28.38 -9.89 -4.06
C LYS A 135 -27.74 -9.47 -2.73
N ARG A 136 -27.63 -8.16 -2.48
CA ARG A 136 -27.10 -7.61 -1.25
C ARG A 136 -28.20 -7.51 -0.19
N SER A 137 -28.03 -8.22 0.92
CA SER A 137 -28.97 -8.11 2.05
C SER A 137 -28.72 -6.86 2.89
N ALA A 138 -29.78 -6.36 3.53
CA ALA A 138 -29.70 -5.17 4.37
C ALA A 138 -28.76 -5.37 5.58
N GLU A 139 -28.69 -6.58 6.14
CA GLU A 139 -27.81 -6.92 7.26
C GLU A 139 -26.34 -6.88 6.85
N GLN A 140 -26.03 -7.24 5.61
CA GLN A 140 -24.65 -7.12 5.14
C GLN A 140 -24.29 -5.65 4.91
N THR A 141 -25.17 -4.87 4.25
CA THR A 141 -24.96 -3.43 4.04
C THR A 141 -24.82 -2.66 5.36
N ALA A 142 -25.55 -3.06 6.40
CA ALA A 142 -25.44 -2.47 7.74
C ALA A 142 -24.03 -2.60 8.38
N ARG A 143 -23.21 -3.55 7.93
CA ARG A 143 -21.83 -3.78 8.43
C ARG A 143 -20.76 -3.04 7.62
N SER A 144 -21.16 -2.21 6.67
CA SER A 144 -20.26 -1.51 5.76
C SER A 144 -20.27 -0.01 6.01
N VAL A 145 -19.18 0.64 5.59
CA VAL A 145 -19.22 2.06 5.20
C VAL A 145 -19.77 2.11 3.78
N VAL A 146 -20.85 2.83 3.56
CA VAL A 146 -21.56 2.90 2.27
C VAL A 146 -21.27 4.22 1.59
N LEU A 147 -20.89 4.15 0.31
CA LEU A 147 -20.82 5.28 -0.59
C LEU A 147 -21.95 5.17 -1.61
N GLU A 148 -22.88 6.12 -1.59
CA GLU A 148 -23.89 6.27 -2.63
C GLU A 148 -23.41 7.34 -3.61
N HIS A 149 -23.18 6.97 -4.87
CA HIS A 149 -22.63 7.85 -5.88
C HIS A 149 -23.69 8.20 -6.94
N GLY A 150 -24.02 9.48 -7.08
CA GLY A 150 -24.94 9.97 -8.12
C GLY A 150 -25.92 11.03 -7.64
N ASP A 151 -27.13 11.02 -8.19
CA ASP A 151 -28.22 11.90 -7.78
C ASP A 151 -28.62 11.62 -6.32
N PRO A 152 -28.55 12.62 -5.41
CA PRO A 152 -28.89 12.45 -4.00
C PRO A 152 -30.27 11.84 -3.74
N CYS A 153 -31.26 12.14 -4.58
CA CYS A 153 -32.62 11.67 -4.39
C CYS A 153 -32.84 10.25 -4.93
N LEU A 154 -31.92 9.72 -5.73
CA LEU A 154 -31.89 8.31 -6.16
C LEU A 154 -31.00 7.42 -5.28
N MET A 155 -30.32 8.01 -4.28
CA MET A 155 -29.55 7.25 -3.29
C MET A 155 -30.45 6.40 -2.40
N ARG A 156 -29.98 5.22 -2.03
CA ARG A 156 -30.74 4.32 -1.15
C ARG A 156 -30.99 4.99 0.21
N SER A 157 -32.17 4.74 0.75
CA SER A 157 -32.53 5.13 2.12
C SER A 157 -32.45 3.92 3.04
N PHE A 158 -31.94 4.11 4.25
CA PHE A 158 -31.71 3.04 5.20
C PHE A 158 -32.59 3.22 6.44
N SER A 159 -33.24 2.15 6.88
CA SER A 159 -33.98 2.15 8.13
C SER A 159 -33.00 2.17 9.32
N GLN A 160 -33.45 2.66 10.47
CA GLN A 160 -32.62 2.70 11.69
C GLN A 160 -32.09 1.32 12.10
N LYS A 161 -32.85 0.25 11.88
CA LYS A 161 -32.46 -1.12 12.22
C LYS A 161 -31.27 -1.62 11.37
N ASN A 162 -31.23 -1.24 10.10
CA ASN A 162 -30.25 -1.74 9.12
C ASN A 162 -29.40 -0.59 8.55
N ARG A 163 -29.15 0.43 9.36
CA ARG A 163 -28.36 1.58 8.95
C ARG A 163 -26.88 1.15 8.79
N PRO A 164 -26.20 1.51 7.69
CA PRO A 164 -24.76 1.35 7.55
C PRO A 164 -23.97 2.00 8.69
N LEU A 165 -22.74 1.52 8.89
CA LEU A 165 -21.80 2.08 9.86
C LEU A 165 -21.58 3.58 9.61
N TRP A 166 -21.55 3.96 8.34
CA TRP A 166 -21.40 5.34 7.87
C TRP A 166 -21.96 5.46 6.45
N ILE A 167 -22.63 6.57 6.13
CA ILE A 167 -23.18 6.85 4.80
C ILE A 167 -22.49 8.09 4.22
N ILE A 168 -21.85 7.90 3.07
CA ILE A 168 -21.22 8.96 2.29
C ILE A 168 -22.05 9.16 1.02
N ALA A 169 -22.49 10.39 0.77
CA ALA A 169 -23.05 10.80 -0.51
C ALA A 169 -21.94 11.35 -1.39
N ARG A 170 -21.55 10.64 -2.45
CA ARG A 170 -20.70 11.17 -3.52
C ARG A 170 -21.61 11.82 -4.56
N ALA A 171 -21.63 13.15 -4.60
CA ALA A 171 -22.58 13.89 -5.42
C ALA A 171 -21.89 15.08 -6.11
N MET A 172 -22.42 15.44 -7.28
CA MET A 172 -22.05 16.63 -8.02
C MET A 172 -23.30 17.35 -8.50
N SER A 173 -23.16 18.65 -8.81
CA SER A 173 -24.23 19.43 -9.43
C SER A 173 -23.59 20.47 -10.34
N GLU A 174 -24.09 20.61 -11.56
CA GLU A 174 -23.61 21.63 -12.51
C GLU A 174 -24.12 23.04 -12.17
N GLY A 175 -24.94 23.18 -11.12
CA GLY A 175 -25.55 24.44 -10.74
C GLY A 175 -25.96 24.49 -9.27
N ARG A 176 -27.00 25.28 -8.98
CA ARG A 176 -27.54 25.37 -7.63
C ARG A 176 -28.26 24.08 -7.25
N LEU A 177 -28.13 23.68 -5.99
CA LEU A 177 -28.94 22.60 -5.44
C LEU A 177 -30.40 23.03 -5.27
N SER A 178 -31.32 22.14 -5.64
CA SER A 178 -32.74 22.28 -5.32
C SER A 178 -32.99 21.99 -3.83
N ALA A 179 -34.14 22.44 -3.32
CA ALA A 179 -34.58 22.11 -1.97
C ALA A 179 -34.73 20.58 -1.77
N ASP A 180 -35.18 19.87 -2.81
CA ASP A 180 -35.33 18.42 -2.77
C ASP A 180 -33.97 17.71 -2.66
N HIS A 181 -32.98 18.13 -3.46
CA HIS A 181 -31.61 17.59 -3.33
C HIS A 181 -31.05 17.83 -1.93
N LEU A 182 -31.27 19.01 -1.36
CA LEU A 182 -30.82 19.32 -0.01
C LEU A 182 -31.47 18.40 1.03
N GLU A 183 -32.78 18.14 0.91
CA GLU A 183 -33.49 17.22 1.81
C GLU A 183 -32.97 15.78 1.67
N CYS A 184 -32.73 15.32 0.44
CA CYS A 184 -32.17 14.00 0.18
C CYS A 184 -30.76 13.84 0.79
N LEU A 185 -29.91 14.86 0.68
CA LEU A 185 -28.55 14.87 1.23
C LEU A 185 -28.50 14.80 2.77
N LYS A 186 -29.56 15.20 3.49
CA LYS A 186 -29.61 15.12 4.97
C LYS A 186 -29.44 13.70 5.50
N ARG A 187 -29.74 12.68 4.67
CA ARG A 187 -29.66 11.26 5.01
C ARG A 187 -28.21 10.76 5.14
N ALA A 188 -27.26 11.44 4.52
CA ALA A 188 -25.84 11.08 4.57
C ALA A 188 -25.14 11.67 5.80
N ASP A 189 -24.12 10.96 6.29
CA ASP A 189 -23.24 11.42 7.36
C ASP A 189 -22.19 12.39 6.80
N GLU A 190 -21.69 12.10 5.60
CA GLU A 190 -20.75 12.94 4.85
C GLU A 190 -21.21 13.13 3.39
N ILE A 191 -20.77 14.22 2.79
CA ILE A 191 -21.08 14.62 1.42
C ILE A 191 -19.76 14.96 0.72
N TRP A 192 -19.38 14.11 -0.22
CA TRP A 192 -18.13 14.19 -0.97
C TRP A 192 -18.40 14.81 -2.34
N VAL A 193 -17.76 15.94 -2.62
CA VAL A 193 -17.94 16.72 -3.85
C VAL A 193 -16.61 16.90 -4.59
N PRO A 194 -16.61 16.99 -5.93
CA PRO A 194 -15.36 16.85 -6.69
C PRO A 194 -14.44 18.06 -6.60
N THR A 195 -14.94 19.24 -6.22
CA THR A 195 -14.15 20.47 -6.25
C THR A 195 -14.53 21.42 -5.12
N ASP A 196 -13.63 22.35 -4.79
CA ASP A 196 -13.91 23.45 -3.86
C ASP A 196 -15.02 24.38 -4.34
N TRP A 197 -15.25 24.45 -5.65
CA TRP A 197 -16.42 25.14 -6.19
C TRP A 197 -17.71 24.48 -5.70
N HIS A 198 -17.78 23.14 -5.72
CA HIS A 198 -18.94 22.42 -5.20
C HIS A 198 -19.09 22.59 -3.68
N ILE A 199 -18.00 22.65 -2.92
CA ILE A 199 -18.05 22.96 -1.48
C ILE A 199 -18.79 24.28 -1.26
N LYS A 200 -18.39 25.34 -1.99
CA LYS A 200 -19.03 26.66 -1.91
C LYS A 200 -20.50 26.61 -2.33
N THR A 201 -20.80 25.92 -3.43
CA THR A 201 -22.17 25.78 -3.95
C THR A 201 -23.09 25.05 -2.98
N PHE A 202 -22.63 23.93 -2.41
CA PHE A 202 -23.41 23.13 -1.46
C PHE A 202 -23.57 23.84 -0.11
N PHE A 203 -22.51 24.50 0.37
CA PHE A 203 -22.58 25.32 1.57
C PHE A 203 -23.57 26.48 1.41
N ALA A 204 -23.53 27.20 0.28
CA ALA A 204 -24.45 28.29 -0.02
C ALA A 204 -25.91 27.82 -0.12
N ALA A 205 -26.14 26.55 -0.48
CA ALA A 205 -27.46 25.92 -0.49
C ALA A 205 -27.93 25.46 0.91
N GLY A 206 -27.08 25.51 1.94
CA GLY A 206 -27.43 25.18 3.32
C GLY A 206 -26.93 23.82 3.82
N VAL A 207 -26.04 23.14 3.08
CA VAL A 207 -25.37 21.94 3.59
C VAL A 207 -24.39 22.33 4.71
N PRO A 208 -24.40 21.67 5.88
CA PRO A 208 -23.46 21.97 6.96
C PRO A 208 -22.00 21.77 6.52
N PRO A 209 -21.08 22.73 6.79
CA PRO A 209 -19.66 22.60 6.46
C PRO A 209 -19.01 21.34 7.00
N SER A 210 -19.44 20.88 8.19
CA SER A 210 -18.90 19.69 8.83
C SER A 210 -19.19 18.38 8.09
N LYS A 211 -20.15 18.38 7.16
CA LYS A 211 -20.44 17.22 6.29
C LYS A 211 -19.70 17.29 4.95
N LEU A 212 -19.17 18.46 4.56
CA LEU A 212 -18.65 18.70 3.22
C LEU A 212 -17.17 18.35 3.14
N ILE A 213 -16.82 17.44 2.22
CA ILE A 213 -15.45 17.04 1.93
C ILE A 213 -15.18 17.21 0.45
N SER A 214 -14.09 17.90 0.10
CA SER A 214 -13.63 17.94 -1.29
C SER A 214 -12.86 16.66 -1.58
N MET A 215 -13.41 15.84 -2.47
CA MET A 215 -12.83 14.59 -2.94
C MET A 215 -12.71 14.69 -4.47
N PRO A 216 -11.55 15.12 -4.99
CA PRO A 216 -11.32 15.22 -6.43
C PRO A 216 -11.58 13.91 -7.15
N GLU A 217 -12.09 14.02 -8.37
CA GLU A 217 -12.21 12.89 -9.28
C GLU A 217 -10.82 12.34 -9.61
N ILE A 218 -10.74 11.01 -9.72
CA ILE A 218 -9.51 10.37 -10.16
C ILE A 218 -9.42 10.53 -11.67
N VAL A 219 -8.28 11.06 -12.11
CA VAL A 219 -7.93 11.16 -13.53
C VAL A 219 -6.89 10.08 -13.81
N ASP A 220 -7.12 9.31 -14.87
CA ASP A 220 -6.07 8.46 -15.43
C ASP A 220 -5.03 9.35 -16.11
N VAL A 221 -3.78 9.27 -15.68
CA VAL A 221 -2.68 10.10 -16.17
C VAL A 221 -1.71 9.32 -17.07
N GLU A 222 -2.04 8.06 -17.39
CA GLU A 222 -1.29 7.19 -18.29
C GLU A 222 -1.81 7.22 -19.74
#